data_AF-A0A0S7BMI7-F1
#
_entry.id   AF-A0A0S7BMI7-F1
#
_cell.length_a   1.000
_cell.length_b   1.000
_cell.length_c   1.000
_cell.angle_alpha   90.00
_cell.angle_beta   90.00
_cell.angle_gamma   90.00
#
_symmetry.space_group_name_H-M   'P 1'
#
loop_
_entity.id
_entity.type
_entity.pdbx_description
1 polymer ?
#
loop_
_entity_poly.entity_id
_entity_poly.type
_entity_poly.pdbx_seq_one_letter_code
_entity_poly.pdbx_strand_id
1 'polypeptide(L)' 'MNSGKTSQKDPALRRGVFVFLALAGVTALEYILARMGVPSAVLWILAISKAGLVIDFFMHISRLFGTDEGGH' A
#
# COMPACT_ATOMS: atom_id res chain seq x y z
N MET A 1 -26.41 7.70 30.42
CA MET A 1 -25.79 8.41 29.26
C MET A 1 -24.29 8.21 29.32
N ASN A 2 -23.71 7.48 28.37
CA ASN A 2 -22.28 7.62 28.07
C ASN A 2 -22.00 7.18 26.62
N SER A 3 -21.99 8.15 25.70
CA SER A 3 -21.54 7.93 24.32
C SER A 3 -20.03 7.97 24.29
N GLY A 4 -19.39 6.81 24.35
CA GLY A 4 -17.99 6.64 23.99
C GLY A 4 -17.85 6.89 22.48
N LYS A 5 -17.45 8.10 22.09
CA LYS A 5 -17.15 8.45 20.70
C LYS A 5 -15.80 7.83 20.35
N THR A 6 -15.78 6.56 19.96
CA THR A 6 -14.58 5.95 19.40
C THR A 6 -14.34 6.56 18.04
N SER A 7 -13.32 7.42 17.98
CA SER A 7 -12.74 8.02 16.78
C SER A 7 -12.70 7.01 15.63
N GLN A 8 -13.65 7.15 14.70
CA GLN A 8 -13.67 6.47 13.41
C GLN A 8 -12.49 7.02 12.61
N LYS A 9 -11.30 6.46 12.86
CA LYS A 9 -10.12 6.76 12.05
C LYS A 9 -10.33 6.05 10.73
N ASP A 10 -10.64 6.83 9.70
CA ASP A 10 -10.83 6.40 8.32
C ASP A 10 -9.89 5.23 7.97
N PRO A 11 -10.41 3.99 7.92
CA PRO A 11 -9.58 2.81 7.68
C PRO A 11 -8.89 2.88 6.30
N ALA A 12 -9.46 3.66 5.38
CA ALA A 12 -8.89 3.98 4.07
C ALA A 12 -7.54 4.72 4.18
N LEU A 13 -7.44 5.74 5.04
CA LEU A 13 -6.21 6.55 5.15
C LEU A 13 -5.05 5.73 5.73
N ARG A 14 -5.35 4.91 6.74
CA ARG A 14 -4.37 4.00 7.35
C ARG A 14 -3.85 2.97 6.36
N ARG A 15 -4.75 2.44 5.51
CA ARG A 15 -4.41 1.43 4.50
C ARG A 15 -3.56 2.03 3.38
N GLY A 16 -3.89 3.24 2.91
CA GLY A 16 -3.09 3.98 1.92
C GLY A 16 -1.69 4.29 2.41
N VAL A 17 -1.56 4.75 3.67
CA VAL A 17 -0.26 4.99 4.30
C VAL A 17 0.55 3.71 4.46
N PHE A 18 -0.08 2.59 4.83
CA PHE A 18 0.61 1.31 4.96
C PHE A 18 1.21 0.84 3.63
N VAL A 19 0.48 0.94 2.53
CA VAL A 19 1.00 0.53 1.22
C VAL A 19 1.97 1.54 0.63
N PHE A 20 1.79 2.83 0.89
CA PHE A 20 2.81 3.83 0.60
C PHE A 20 4.13 3.49 1.28
N LEU A 21 4.09 3.09 2.57
CA LEU A 21 5.27 2.65 3.31
C LEU A 21 5.87 1.34 2.74
N ALA A 22 5.04 0.38 2.34
CA ALA A 22 5.51 -0.85 1.71
C ALA A 22 6.21 -0.57 0.36
N LEU A 23 5.61 0.26 -0.50
CA LEU A 23 6.20 0.69 -1.78
C LEU A 23 7.49 1.48 -1.58
N ALA A 24 7.52 2.38 -0.59
CA ALA A 24 8.71 3.13 -0.22
C ALA A 24 9.83 2.20 0.26
N GLY A 25 9.51 1.20 1.09
CA GLY A 25 10.45 0.18 1.56
C GLY A 25 11.06 -0.64 0.42
N VAL A 26 10.23 -1.14 -0.51
CA VAL A 26 10.68 -1.86 -1.70
C VAL A 26 11.61 -0.97 -2.55
N THR A 27 11.25 0.29 -2.74
CA THR A 27 12.05 1.26 -3.52
C THR A 27 13.39 1.55 -2.86
N ALA A 28 13.43 1.70 -1.54
CA ALA A 28 14.68 1.91 -0.79
C ALA A 28 15.60 0.69 -0.87
N LEU A 29 15.03 -0.52 -0.74
CA LEU A 29 15.77 -1.77 -0.88
C LEU A 29 16.35 -1.92 -2.28
N GLU A 30 15.55 -1.62 -3.31
CA GLU A 30 15.96 -1.64 -4.71
C GLU A 30 17.10 -0.67 -4.99
N TYR A 31 17.06 0.55 -4.44
CA TYR A 31 18.12 1.54 -4.55
C TYR A 31 19.44 1.05 -3.95
N ILE A 32 19.39 0.43 -2.77
CA ILE A 32 20.58 -0.12 -2.10
C ILE A 32 21.16 -1.27 -2.92
N LEU A 33 20.31 -2.21 -3.37
CA LEU A 33 20.73 -3.34 -4.19
C LEU A 33 21.34 -2.89 -5.53
N ALA A 34 20.74 -1.91 -6.19
CA ALA A 34 21.26 -1.32 -7.42
C ALA A 34 22.65 -0.71 -7.19
N ARG A 35 22.84 0.00 -6.06
CA ARG A 35 24.12 0.60 -5.71
C ARG A 35 25.21 -0.42 -5.36
N MET A 36 24.82 -1.60 -4.88
CA MET A 36 25.74 -2.72 -4.63
C MET A 36 26.14 -3.48 -5.91
N GLY A 37 25.66 -3.07 -7.09
CA GLY A 37 26.01 -3.73 -8.36
C GLY A 37 25.29 -5.05 -8.58
N VAL A 38 24.16 -5.27 -7.91
CA VAL A 38 23.33 -6.47 -8.09
C VAL A 38 22.85 -6.56 -9.55
N PRO A 39 22.80 -7.76 -10.14
CA PRO A 39 22.33 -7.95 -11.51
C PRO A 39 20.95 -7.32 -11.76
N SER A 40 20.80 -6.68 -12.92
CA SER A 40 19.56 -6.00 -13.33
C SER A 40 18.32 -6.91 -13.28
N ALA A 41 18.50 -8.22 -13.45
CA ALA A 41 17.43 -9.21 -13.29
C ALA A 41 16.74 -9.16 -11.91
N VAL A 42 17.49 -8.91 -10.84
CA VAL A 42 16.93 -8.80 -9.48
C VAL A 42 16.12 -7.51 -9.32
N LEU A 43 16.59 -6.41 -9.92
CA LEU A 43 15.89 -5.13 -9.93
C LEU A 43 14.57 -5.24 -10.71
N TRP A 44 14.56 -5.98 -11.82
CA TRP A 44 13.35 -6.27 -12.58
C TRP A 44 12.30 -7.03 -11.76
N ILE A 45 12.72 -7.99 -10.93
CA ILE A 45 11.81 -8.71 -10.03
C ILE A 45 11.20 -7.74 -9.01
N LEU A 46 12.00 -6.85 -8.41
CA LEU A 46 11.50 -5.84 -7.47
C LEU A 46 10.54 -4.85 -8.15
N ALA A 47 10.85 -4.43 -9.37
CA ALA A 47 9.98 -3.57 -10.17
C ALA A 47 8.64 -4.25 -10.48
N ILE A 48 8.64 -5.55 -10.78
CA ILE A 48 7.40 -6.34 -10.98
C ILE A 48 6.63 -6.49 -9.67
N SER A 49 7.29 -6.79 -8.55
CA SER A 49 6.64 -6.86 -7.23
C SER A 49 5.96 -5.54 -6.86
N LYS A 50 6.62 -4.41 -7.14
CA LYS A 50 6.05 -3.07 -6.99
C LYS A 50 4.84 -2.86 -7.90
N ALA A 51 4.92 -3.25 -9.18
CA ALA A 51 3.80 -3.14 -10.11
C ALA A 51 2.59 -3.97 -9.64
N GLY A 52 2.81 -5.19 -9.14
CA GLY A 52 1.79 -6.04 -8.55
C GLY A 52 1.12 -5.40 -7.33
N LEU A 53 1.91 -4.84 -6.41
CA LEU A 53 1.41 -4.08 -5.25
C LEU A 53 0.58 -2.86 -5.67
N VAL A 54 1.01 -2.14 -6.72
CA VAL A 54 0.27 -1.00 -7.24
C VAL A 54 -1.05 -1.45 -7.87
N ILE A 55 -1.07 -2.53 -8.65
CA ILE A 55 -2.30 -3.05 -9.26
C ILE A 55 -3.27 -3.52 -8.16
N ASP A 56 -2.80 -4.32 -7.20
CA ASP A 56 -3.64 -4.83 -6.11
C ASP A 56 -4.23 -3.67 -5.28
N PHE A 57 -3.43 -2.63 -5.00
CA PHE A 57 -3.85 -1.53 -4.16
C PHE A 57 -4.58 -0.39 -4.87
N PHE A 58 -4.14 0.01 -6.06
CA PHE A 58 -4.75 1.12 -6.78
C PHE A 58 -5.87 0.65 -7.72
N MET A 59 -5.82 -0.58 -8.25
CA MET A 59 -6.91 -1.11 -9.08
C MET A 59 -7.98 -1.88 -8.29
N HIS A 60 -7.65 -2.56 -7.18
CA HIS A 60 -8.63 -3.35 -6.42
C HIS A 60 -9.06 -2.76 -5.06
N ILE A 61 -8.36 -1.77 -4.49
CA ILE A 61 -8.77 -1.14 -3.21
C ILE A 61 -9.69 0.08 -3.37
N SER A 62 -9.78 0.73 -4.53
CA SER A 62 -10.78 1.80 -4.74
C SER A 62 -12.22 1.29 -4.88
N ARG A 63 -12.43 0.01 -5.23
CA ARG A 63 -13.76 -0.51 -5.58
C ARG A 63 -14.51 -1.18 -4.43
N LEU A 64 -13.85 -1.52 -3.33
CA LEU A 64 -14.45 -2.17 -2.16
C LEU A 64 -14.67 -1.24 -0.96
N PHE A 65 -14.17 0.00 -0.99
CA PHE A 65 -14.54 1.03 -0.01
C PHE A 65 -15.66 1.96 -0.53
N GLY A 66 -16.35 1.55 -1.59
CA GLY A 66 -17.54 2.22 -2.16
C GLY A 66 -18.85 1.46 -1.94
N THR A 67 -18.89 0.47 -1.04
CA THR A 67 -20.13 -0.24 -0.68
C THR A 67 -20.01 -0.65 0.79
N ASP A 68 -21.00 -0.26 1.59
CA ASP A 68 -21.14 -0.47 3.05
C ASP A 68 -20.53 0.57 4.01
N GLU A 69 -20.83 1.86 3.78
CA GLU A 69 -21.09 2.81 4.88
C GLU A 69 -22.32 3.67 4.54
N GLY A 70 -23.46 3.00 4.47
CA GLY A 70 -24.80 3.58 4.32
C GLY A 70 -25.89 2.75 5.02
N GLY A 71 -25.51 1.93 6.00
CA GLY A 71 -26.41 1.08 6.77
C GLY A 71 -26.69 1.66 8.16
N HIS A 72 -27.94 2.12 8.30
CA HIS A 72 -28.69 2.57 9.50
C HIS A 72 -28.67 4.08 9.80
#